data_AF-A0A7V9BTF0-F1
#
_entry.id   AF-A0A7V9BTF0-F1
#
_cell.length_a   1.000
_cell.length_b   1.000
_cell.length_c   1.000
_cell.angle_alpha   90.00
_cell.angle_beta   90.00
_cell.angle_gamma   90.00
#
_symmetry.space_group_name_H-M   'P 1'
#
loop_
_entity.id
_entity.type
_entity.pdbx_description
1 polymer ?
#
loop_
_entity_poly.entity_id
_entity_poly.type
_entity_poly.pdbx_seq_one_letter_code
_entity_poly.pdbx_strand_id
1 'polypeptide(L)' 'MDNAEKVRENRLRRMAKRQRLTLVKARRRDPRAWDFGTYGLIPQHGAAVTSTERRKALHLDEIEAILTGEDR' A
#
# COMPACT_ATOMS: atom_id res chain seq x y z
N MET A 1 11.69 -11.73 1.99
CA MET A 1 11.52 -10.37 1.44
C MET A 1 12.85 -10.02 0.81
N ASP A 2 12.89 -9.98 -0.52
CA ASP A 2 14.08 -9.65 -1.28
C ASP A 2 14.52 -8.19 -1.02
N ASN A 3 15.81 -7.87 -1.16
CA ASN A 3 16.28 -6.50 -0.91
C ASN A 3 15.66 -5.50 -1.90
N ALA A 4 15.41 -5.93 -3.14
CA ALA A 4 14.71 -5.11 -4.13
C ALA A 4 13.27 -4.78 -3.69
N GLU A 5 12.58 -5.75 -3.09
CA GLU A 5 11.20 -5.58 -2.61
C GLU A 5 11.12 -4.61 -1.43
N LYS A 6 12.12 -4.64 -0.52
CA LYS A 6 12.22 -3.67 0.58
C LYS A 6 12.45 -2.24 0.08
N VAL A 7 13.28 -2.06 -0.95
CA VAL A 7 13.53 -0.74 -1.56
C VAL A 7 12.25 -0.20 -2.18
N ARG A 8 11.50 -1.03 -2.92
CA ARG A 8 10.18 -0.68 -3.48
C ARG A 8 9.18 -0.31 -2.38
N GLU A 9 9.06 -1.11 -1.31
CA GLU A 9 8.17 -0.80 -0.18
C GLU A 9 8.49 0.57 0.42
N ASN A 10 9.77 0.87 0.68
CA ASN A 10 10.20 2.16 1.23
C ASN A 10 9.96 3.34 0.28
N ARG A 11 9.99 3.13 -1.03
CA ARG A 11 9.61 4.15 -2.03
C ARG A 11 8.12 4.45 -1.94
N LEU A 12 7.28 3.40 -1.96
CA LEU A 12 5.82 3.53 -1.90
C LEU A 12 5.35 4.13 -0.58
N ARG A 13 5.98 3.74 0.53
CA ARG A 13 5.71 4.30 1.86
C ARG A 13 5.97 5.81 1.92
N ARG A 14 6.99 6.31 1.21
CA ARG A 14 7.27 7.75 1.06
C ARG A 14 6.28 8.46 0.14
N MET A 15 5.85 7.82 -0.95
CA MET A 15 4.82 8.35 -1.85
C MET A 15 3.47 8.48 -1.15
N ALA A 16 3.03 7.42 -0.46
CA ALA A 16 1.82 7.44 0.36
C ALA A 16 1.85 8.58 1.38
N LYS A 17 2.96 8.74 2.11
CA LYS A 17 3.10 9.83 3.11
C LYS A 17 2.95 11.21 2.49
N ARG A 18 3.46 11.44 1.28
CA ARG A 18 3.29 12.72 0.55
C ARG A 18 1.83 13.01 0.21
N GLN A 19 1.05 11.97 -0.04
CA GLN A 19 -0.39 12.06 -0.35
C GLN A 19 -1.27 12.00 0.90
N ARG A 20 -0.70 12.16 2.10
CA ARG A 20 -1.41 12.00 3.39
C ARG A 20 -2.05 10.62 3.56
N LEU A 21 -1.45 9.60 2.94
CA LEU A 21 -1.78 8.20 3.12
C LEU A 21 -0.67 7.49 3.91
N THR A 22 -0.97 6.33 4.45
CA THR A 22 -0.05 5.46 5.18
C THR A 22 -0.15 4.07 4.60
N LEU A 23 0.99 3.53 4.17
CA LEU A 23 1.08 2.13 3.73
C LEU A 23 1.16 1.22 4.95
N VAL A 24 0.17 0.34 5.12
CA VAL A 24 0.12 -0.69 6.16
C VAL A 24 0.26 -2.06 5.52
N LYS A 25 1.16 -2.88 6.06
CA LYS A 25 1.38 -4.26 5.61
C LYS A 25 0.46 -5.18 6.39
N ALA A 26 -0.21 -6.11 5.70
CA ALA A 26 -0.98 -7.15 6.37
C ALA A 26 -0.06 -8.03 7.21
N ARG A 27 -0.47 -8.34 8.45
CA ARG A 27 0.34 -9.09 9.43
C ARG A 27 0.45 -10.59 9.10
N ARG A 28 -0.26 -11.08 8.07
CA ARG A 28 -0.32 -12.50 7.71
C ARG A 28 1.06 -12.98 7.25
N ARG A 29 1.63 -13.91 8.01
CA ARG A 29 3.04 -14.31 7.94
C ARG A 29 3.29 -15.57 7.11
N ASP A 30 2.24 -16.17 6.54
CA ASP A 30 2.29 -17.41 5.76
C ASP A 30 2.82 -17.18 4.35
N PRO A 31 4.07 -17.57 4.01
CA PRO A 31 4.66 -17.33 2.70
C PRO A 31 3.99 -18.10 1.56
N ARG A 32 3.13 -19.07 1.90
CA ARG A 32 2.38 -19.93 0.97
C ARG A 32 0.93 -19.48 0.75
N ALA A 33 0.46 -18.47 1.46
CA ALA A 33 -0.86 -17.92 1.22
C ALA A 33 -0.84 -17.06 -0.06
N TRP A 34 -1.85 -17.18 -0.91
CA TRP A 34 -1.99 -16.32 -2.10
C TRP A 34 -2.07 -14.83 -1.74
N ASP A 35 -2.56 -14.51 -0.53
CA ASP A 35 -2.65 -13.14 0.00
C ASP A 35 -1.38 -12.71 0.79
N PHE A 36 -0.30 -13.49 0.76
CA PHE A 36 0.93 -13.15 1.47
C PHE A 36 1.58 -11.92 0.85
N GLY A 37 1.92 -10.92 1.68
CA GLY A 37 2.53 -9.68 1.20
C GLY A 37 1.51 -8.68 0.63
N THR A 38 0.26 -8.75 1.08
CA THR A 38 -0.72 -7.72 0.78
C THR A 38 -0.51 -6.46 1.63
N TYR A 39 -0.82 -5.32 1.02
CA TYR A 39 -0.70 -3.98 1.60
C TYR A 39 -2.05 -3.27 1.55
N GLY A 40 -2.19 -2.24 2.38
CA GLY A 40 -3.32 -1.35 2.36
C GLY A 40 -2.86 0.10 2.47
N LEU A 41 -3.61 0.99 1.84
CA LEU A 41 -3.46 2.43 2.04
C LEU A 41 -4.53 2.87 3.03
N ILE A 42 -4.09 3.46 4.14
CA ILE A 42 -4.98 4.12 5.09
C ILE A 42 -4.72 5.62 5.05
N PRO A 43 -5.75 6.46 4.97
CA PRO A 43 -5.59 7.89 5.10
C PRO A 43 -5.08 8.26 6.49
N GLN A 44 -4.22 9.28 6.54
CA GLN A 44 -3.80 9.89 7.79
C GLN A 44 -4.94 10.74 8.34
N HIS A 45 -5.00 10.83 9.67
CA HIS A 45 -6.07 11.51 10.41
C HIS A 45 -6.33 12.92 9.84
N GLY A 46 -7.57 13.21 9.44
CA GLY A 46 -7.97 14.49 8.84
C GLY A 46 -8.10 14.51 7.30
N ALA A 47 -7.79 13.42 6.60
CA ALA A 47 -8.19 13.25 5.20
C ALA A 47 -9.61 12.69 5.13
N ALA A 48 -10.51 13.36 4.38
CA ALA A 48 -11.86 12.87 4.13
C ALA A 48 -11.76 11.58 3.31
N VAL A 49 -12.07 10.45 3.94
CA VAL A 49 -12.04 9.14 3.29
C VAL A 49 -13.42 8.91 2.71
N THR A 50 -13.54 9.01 1.39
CA THR A 50 -14.71 8.45 0.72
C THR A 50 -14.70 6.95 1.03
N SER A 51 -15.79 6.39 1.58
CA SER A 51 -15.86 5.01 2.11
C SER A 51 -15.35 3.90 1.18
N THR A 52 -15.20 4.19 -0.12
CA THR A 52 -14.60 3.34 -1.15
C THR A 52 -13.09 3.12 -0.99
N GLU A 53 -12.36 3.97 -0.26
CA GLU A 53 -10.89 4.01 -0.28
C GLU A 53 -10.21 3.19 0.83
N ARG A 54 -10.94 2.39 1.60
CA ARG A 54 -10.33 1.35 2.45
C ARG A 54 -9.89 0.17 1.59
N ARG A 55 -8.99 0.41 0.62
CA ARG A 55 -8.39 -0.63 -0.23
C ARG A 55 -7.49 -1.50 0.64
N LYS A 56 -8.10 -2.52 1.25
CA LYS A 56 -7.41 -3.56 2.01
C LYS A 56 -7.10 -4.70 1.06
N ALA A 57 -5.85 -5.14 1.10
CA ALA A 57 -5.32 -6.28 0.36
C ALA A 57 -4.95 -6.04 -1.11
N LEU A 58 -4.08 -5.06 -1.37
CA LEU A 58 -3.45 -4.82 -2.67
C LEU A 58 -2.00 -5.31 -2.71
N HIS A 59 -1.51 -5.70 -3.87
CA HIS A 59 -0.09 -5.94 -4.09
C HIS A 59 0.69 -4.63 -4.25
N LEU A 60 2.03 -4.68 -4.13
CA LEU A 60 2.89 -3.49 -4.28
C LEU A 60 2.72 -2.80 -5.63
N ASP A 61 2.46 -3.57 -6.69
CA ASP A 61 2.28 -3.07 -8.06
C ASP A 61 1.00 -2.21 -8.18
N GLU A 62 -0.11 -2.70 -7.62
CA GLU A 62 -1.37 -1.96 -7.58
C GLU A 62 -1.25 -0.68 -6.71
N ILE A 63 -0.53 -0.77 -5.60
CA ILE A 63 -0.22 0.39 -4.74
C ILE A 63 0.63 1.41 -5.51
N GLU A 64 1.57 0.95 -6.34
CA GLU A 64 2.39 1.81 -7.19
C GLU A 64 1.54 2.52 -8.25
N ALA A 65 0.64 1.81 -8.93
CA ALA A 65 -0.28 2.39 -9.92
C ALA A 65 -1.18 3.47 -9.29
N ILE A 66 -1.75 3.19 -8.10
CA ILE A 66 -2.60 4.14 -7.36
C ILE A 66 -1.80 5.39 -6.95
N LEU A 67 -0.60 5.20 -6.40
CA LEU A 67 0.21 6.33 -5.93
C LEU A 67 0.85 7.12 -7.07
N THR A 68 1.03 6.52 -8.25
CA THR A 68 1.55 7.19 -9.45
C THR A 68 0.45 7.94 -10.20
N GLY A 69 -0.81 7.56 -9.99
CA GLY A 69 -1.96 8.21 -10.63
C GLY A 69 -2.18 7.72 -12.06
N GLU A 70 -1.81 6.48 -12.36
CA GLU A 70 -2.12 5.83 -13.65
C GLU A 70 -3.62 5.48 -13.81
N ASP A 71 -4.42 5.75 -12.77
CA ASP A 71 -5.88 5.62 -12.74
C ASP A 71 -6.51 7.04 -12.75
N ARG A 72 -6.35 7.78 -13.86
CA ARG A 72 -7.02 9.09 -14.07
C ARG A 72 -7.65 9.18 -15.46
#